data_AF-A0A7S3I246-F1
#
_entry.id   AF-A0A7S3I246-F1
#
_cell.length_a   1.000
_cell.length_b   1.000
_cell.length_c   1.000
_cell.angle_alpha   90.00
_cell.angle_beta   90.00
_cell.angle_gamma   90.00
#
_symmetry.space_group_name_H-M   'P 1'
#
loop_
_entity.id
_entity.type
_entity.pdbx_description
1 polymer ?
#
loop_
_entity_poly.entity_id
_entity_poly.type
_entity_poly.pdbx_seq_one_letter_code
_entity_poly.pdbx_strand_id
1 'polypeptide(L)'
;MALLACLQAFTLQTAMAYSKYNRLVDYRDRVTVYDSNEPTKSVYSIDLMSFPYMTNFEFNNTETGMICWAKSWAIYTEECYDKVASNWILINEFDKNFTNEMIDKIRNVTDPAANAIVGLIFETNSVMTSESLYSRPPVMSEATPGDCNTLKPYAYNKLEDPTDQSYKTKYQHFFVANCGVLDAIVPTYFVYTAMWLVTAGVAAAYLYFIIPSESRLSLQKSLLLLPALKALEVFLQGIWLSYCPWVGMDNSAYQ
;
A
#
# COMPACT_ATOMS: atom_id res chain seq x y z
N MET A 1 -40.11 -4.21 -16.17
CA MET A 1 -40.02 -4.58 -14.75
C MET A 1 -38.82 -5.47 -14.44
N ALA A 2 -38.59 -6.58 -15.15
CA ALA A 2 -37.43 -7.47 -14.90
C ALA A 2 -36.05 -6.77 -15.01
N LEU A 3 -35.87 -5.90 -16.00
CA LEU A 3 -34.60 -5.17 -16.18
C LEU A 3 -34.28 -4.21 -15.03
N LEU A 4 -35.32 -3.57 -14.47
CA LEU A 4 -35.20 -2.62 -13.36
C LEU A 4 -34.87 -3.36 -12.05
N ALA A 5 -35.46 -4.53 -11.85
CA ALA A 5 -35.18 -5.41 -10.71
C ALA A 5 -33.75 -5.96 -10.76
N CYS A 6 -33.26 -6.36 -11.95
CA CYS A 6 -31.85 -6.75 -12.13
C CYS A 6 -30.90 -5.58 -11.85
N LEU A 7 -31.20 -4.37 -12.33
CA LEU A 7 -30.37 -3.19 -12.06
C LEU A 7 -30.29 -2.90 -10.56
N GLN A 8 -31.42 -2.97 -9.85
CA GLN A 8 -31.49 -2.72 -8.41
C GLN A 8 -30.74 -3.78 -7.60
N ALA A 9 -30.91 -5.06 -7.92
CA ALA A 9 -30.17 -6.15 -7.27
C ALA A 9 -28.66 -6.01 -7.47
N PHE A 10 -28.25 -5.59 -8.67
CA PHE A 10 -26.85 -5.37 -9.00
C PHE A 10 -26.27 -4.16 -8.25
N THR A 11 -26.99 -3.03 -8.16
CA THR A 11 -26.55 -1.87 -7.36
C THR A 11 -26.43 -2.18 -5.87
N LEU A 12 -27.26 -3.08 -5.35
CA LEU A 12 -27.21 -3.48 -3.94
C LEU A 12 -26.00 -4.37 -3.66
N GLN A 13 -25.68 -5.29 -4.58
CA GLN A 13 -24.48 -6.14 -4.48
C GLN A 13 -23.19 -5.34 -4.59
N THR A 14 -23.14 -4.35 -5.50
CA THR A 14 -21.95 -3.50 -5.65
C THR A 14 -21.77 -2.57 -4.46
N ALA A 15 -22.85 -2.02 -3.90
CA ALA A 15 -22.79 -1.21 -2.67
C ALA A 15 -22.32 -2.01 -1.44
N MET A 16 -22.81 -3.25 -1.28
CA MET A 16 -22.38 -4.13 -0.19
C MET A 16 -20.91 -4.54 -0.32
N ALA A 17 -20.47 -4.85 -1.53
CA ALA A 17 -19.08 -5.22 -1.80
C ALA A 17 -18.11 -4.01 -1.68
N TYR A 18 -18.55 -2.80 -2.05
CA TYR A 18 -17.79 -1.56 -1.83
C TYR A 18 -17.54 -1.32 -0.34
N SER A 19 -18.56 -1.48 0.52
CA SER A 19 -18.42 -1.23 1.97
C SER A 19 -17.41 -2.14 2.67
N LYS A 20 -17.14 -3.34 2.12
CA LYS A 20 -16.26 -4.35 2.71
C LYS A 20 -14.79 -4.15 2.35
N TYR A 21 -14.50 -3.37 1.30
CA TYR A 21 -13.16 -3.19 0.76
C TYR A 21 -12.86 -1.72 0.44
N ASN A 22 -12.96 -0.82 1.42
CA ASN A 22 -12.74 0.62 1.21
C ASN A 22 -11.27 1.04 0.96
N ARG A 23 -10.31 0.10 0.88
CA ARG A 23 -8.89 0.40 0.66
C ARG A 23 -8.37 -0.39 -0.54
N LEU A 24 -7.88 0.34 -1.55
CA LEU A 24 -7.28 -0.19 -2.78
C LEU A 24 -5.92 -0.86 -2.50
N VAL A 25 -5.23 -0.38 -1.47
CA VAL A 25 -3.95 -0.90 -1.01
C VAL A 25 -3.97 -1.00 0.50
N ASP A 26 -3.38 -2.06 1.02
CA ASP A 26 -3.16 -2.26 2.43
C ASP A 26 -1.66 -2.38 2.72
N TYR A 27 -1.21 -1.63 3.70
CA TYR A 27 0.18 -1.60 4.15
C TYR A 27 0.20 -2.03 5.61
N ARG A 28 1.02 -3.02 5.93
CA ARG A 28 1.20 -3.46 7.32
C ARG A 28 2.66 -3.73 7.57
N ASP A 29 3.08 -3.36 8.76
CA ASP A 29 4.41 -3.65 9.24
C ASP A 29 4.33 -4.59 10.43
N ARG A 30 5.21 -5.57 10.48
CA ARG A 30 5.30 -6.51 11.60
C ARG A 30 6.71 -6.60 12.10
N VAL A 31 6.88 -6.37 13.39
CA VAL A 31 8.12 -6.65 14.11
C VAL A 31 7.94 -7.96 14.86
N THR A 32 8.82 -8.92 14.62
CA THR A 32 8.87 -10.17 15.39
C THR A 32 10.22 -10.30 16.07
N VAL A 33 10.20 -10.47 17.38
CA VAL A 33 11.38 -10.61 18.23
C VAL A 33 11.64 -12.10 18.48
N TYR A 34 12.89 -12.51 18.28
CA TYR A 34 13.40 -13.85 18.51
C TYR A 34 14.50 -13.77 19.56
N ASP A 35 14.53 -14.76 20.46
CA ASP A 35 15.69 -14.98 21.31
C ASP A 35 16.82 -15.53 20.43
N SER A 36 18.04 -14.99 20.53
CA SER A 36 19.18 -15.54 19.77
C SER A 36 19.55 -16.95 20.21
N ASN A 37 19.19 -17.35 21.43
CA ASN A 37 19.40 -18.72 21.92
C ASN A 37 18.37 -19.71 21.36
N GLU A 38 17.17 -19.23 20.99
CA GLU A 38 16.09 -20.03 20.39
C GLU A 38 15.51 -19.34 19.12
N PRO A 39 16.27 -19.29 18.01
CA PRO A 39 15.90 -18.49 16.83
C PRO A 39 14.63 -18.98 16.11
N THR A 40 14.13 -20.16 16.43
CA THR A 40 12.90 -20.73 15.85
C THR A 40 11.64 -20.31 16.59
N LYS A 41 11.76 -19.76 17.81
CA LYS A 41 10.62 -19.39 18.65
C LYS A 41 10.56 -17.87 18.79
N SER A 42 9.49 -17.26 18.28
CA SER A 42 9.23 -15.84 18.51
C SER A 42 8.87 -15.62 19.97
N VAL A 43 9.56 -14.70 20.63
CA VAL A 43 9.27 -14.24 21.99
C VAL A 43 8.12 -13.24 21.97
N TYR A 44 8.09 -12.37 20.96
CA TYR A 44 7.10 -11.31 20.83
C TYR A 44 6.84 -10.98 19.36
N SER A 45 5.63 -10.54 19.03
CA SER A 45 5.29 -10.05 17.70
C SER A 45 4.25 -8.95 17.81
N ILE A 46 4.44 -7.90 17.02
CA ILE A 46 3.54 -6.75 17.00
C ILE A 46 3.36 -6.24 15.57
N ASP A 47 2.13 -5.84 15.26
CA ASP A 47 1.79 -5.15 14.03
C ASP A 47 1.88 -3.63 14.29
N LEU A 48 2.73 -2.95 13.52
CA LEU A 48 2.94 -1.51 13.56
C LEU A 48 2.17 -0.82 12.43
N MET A 49 1.93 0.47 12.60
CA MET A 49 1.39 1.29 11.53
C MET A 49 2.52 1.68 10.58
N SER A 50 2.31 1.46 9.29
CA SER A 50 3.25 1.87 8.26
C SER A 50 3.32 3.38 8.10
N PHE A 51 4.52 3.92 7.97
CA PHE A 51 4.73 5.36 7.75
C PHE A 51 4.26 5.75 6.34
N PRO A 52 3.44 6.80 6.18
CA PRO A 52 3.02 7.18 4.84
C PRO A 52 4.20 7.78 4.06
N TYR A 53 4.24 7.59 2.73
CA TYR A 53 5.17 8.29 1.80
C TYR A 53 6.62 7.74 1.69
N MET A 54 6.82 6.41 1.62
CA MET A 54 8.09 5.80 1.14
C MET A 54 7.97 5.24 -0.26
N THR A 55 9.02 5.34 -1.06
CA THR A 55 9.11 4.61 -2.35
C THR A 55 9.09 3.10 -2.19
N ASN A 56 9.55 2.59 -1.04
CA ASN A 56 9.68 1.15 -0.82
C ASN A 56 8.42 0.45 -0.30
N PHE A 57 7.35 1.22 -0.04
CA PHE A 57 6.05 0.66 0.32
C PHE A 57 5.39 -0.13 -0.83
N GLU A 58 5.96 -0.12 -2.03
CA GLU A 58 5.41 -0.78 -3.22
C GLU A 58 5.86 -2.24 -3.37
N PHE A 59 6.71 -2.76 -2.47
CA PHE A 59 7.15 -4.15 -2.49
C PHE A 59 7.24 -4.77 -1.09
N ASN A 60 6.97 -6.07 -1.00
CA ASN A 60 7.20 -6.80 0.24
C ASN A 60 8.69 -6.82 0.56
N ASN A 61 9.06 -6.33 1.74
CA ASN A 61 10.43 -6.41 2.23
C ASN A 61 10.47 -7.19 3.56
N THR A 62 11.52 -7.96 3.76
CA THR A 62 11.76 -8.68 5.00
C THR A 62 13.22 -8.59 5.35
N GLU A 63 13.48 -8.05 6.51
CA GLU A 63 14.82 -7.68 6.92
C GLU A 63 15.03 -8.08 8.38
N THR A 64 16.22 -8.57 8.67
CA THR A 64 16.59 -9.02 10.02
C THR A 64 17.67 -8.14 10.59
N GLY A 65 17.55 -7.78 11.86
CA GLY A 65 18.56 -7.01 12.55
C GLY A 65 18.28 -6.89 14.03
N MET A 66 19.10 -6.12 14.72
CA MET A 66 18.85 -5.73 16.11
C MET A 66 18.15 -4.38 16.11
N ILE A 67 17.25 -4.19 17.07
CA ILE A 67 16.69 -2.88 17.38
C ILE A 67 17.63 -2.21 18.37
N CYS A 68 18.01 -0.97 18.07
CA CYS A 68 18.67 -0.13 19.05
C CYS A 68 17.79 1.09 19.37
N TRP A 69 17.81 1.49 20.63
CA TRP A 69 17.12 2.69 21.05
C TRP A 69 18.05 3.90 20.85
N ALA A 70 17.65 4.90 20.08
CA ALA A 70 18.46 6.11 19.90
C ALA A 70 17.59 7.38 19.89
N LYS A 71 17.99 8.34 20.73
CA LYS A 71 17.37 9.68 20.82
C LYS A 71 18.19 10.80 20.17
N SER A 72 19.33 10.45 19.56
CA SER A 72 20.20 11.36 18.81
C SER A 72 21.02 10.55 17.79
N TRP A 73 21.52 11.22 16.74
CA TRP A 73 22.45 10.59 15.79
C TRP A 73 23.72 10.12 16.50
N ALA A 74 24.26 10.93 17.41
CA ALA A 74 25.44 10.60 18.20
C ALA A 74 25.27 9.32 19.05
N ILE A 75 24.09 9.15 19.68
CA ILE A 75 23.80 7.93 20.46
C ILE A 75 23.68 6.73 19.53
N TYR A 76 23.08 6.89 18.34
CA TYR A 76 23.04 5.81 17.37
C TYR A 76 24.46 5.39 16.95
N THR A 77 25.33 6.34 16.60
CA THR A 77 26.70 6.00 16.17
C THR A 77 27.49 5.32 17.29
N GLU A 78 27.49 5.89 18.49
CA GLU A 78 28.33 5.43 19.60
C GLU A 78 27.82 4.14 20.27
N GLU A 79 26.50 3.99 20.43
CA GLU A 79 25.91 2.89 21.21
C GLU A 79 25.34 1.77 20.33
N CYS A 80 24.94 2.07 19.09
CA CYS A 80 24.23 1.13 18.23
C CYS A 80 25.11 0.64 17.07
N TYR A 81 25.75 1.56 16.36
CA TYR A 81 26.53 1.23 15.17
C TYR A 81 27.91 0.68 15.55
N ASP A 82 28.71 1.42 16.33
CA ASP A 82 30.09 1.04 16.63
C ASP A 82 30.19 -0.22 17.51
N LYS A 83 29.20 -0.47 18.37
CA LYS A 83 29.20 -1.63 19.28
C LYS A 83 28.60 -2.90 18.66
N VAL A 84 27.55 -2.75 17.85
CA VAL A 84 26.66 -3.87 17.50
C VAL A 84 26.28 -3.91 16.02
N ALA A 85 26.59 -2.86 15.26
CA ALA A 85 26.11 -2.68 13.88
C ALA A 85 24.59 -2.89 13.78
N SER A 86 23.84 -2.19 14.64
CA SER A 86 22.37 -2.25 14.63
C SER A 86 21.80 -1.61 13.38
N ASN A 87 20.89 -2.32 12.70
CA ASN A 87 20.29 -1.86 11.45
C ASN A 87 18.91 -1.20 11.65
N TRP A 88 18.33 -1.31 12.85
CA TRP A 88 17.03 -0.73 13.18
C TRP A 88 17.14 0.25 14.33
N ILE A 89 16.42 1.37 14.22
CA ILE A 89 16.39 2.40 15.26
C ILE A 89 14.96 2.56 15.77
N LEU A 90 14.80 2.40 17.08
CA LEU A 90 13.59 2.78 17.81
C LEU A 90 13.79 4.18 18.38
N ILE A 91 13.02 5.14 17.88
CA ILE A 91 13.01 6.53 18.35
C ILE A 91 11.89 6.67 19.36
N ASN A 92 12.25 6.87 20.63
CA ASN A 92 11.29 7.04 21.73
C ASN A 92 11.18 8.52 22.11
N GLU A 93 9.92 8.92 22.16
CA GLU A 93 9.31 10.22 21.88
C GLU A 93 9.74 10.84 20.54
N PHE A 94 8.79 10.90 19.58
CA PHE A 94 8.95 11.65 18.35
C PHE A 94 9.26 13.12 18.67
N ASP A 95 10.50 13.53 18.39
CA ASP A 95 10.91 14.92 18.36
C ASP A 95 11.08 15.33 16.89
N LYS A 96 10.35 16.37 16.48
CA LYS A 96 10.34 16.83 15.08
C LYS A 96 11.73 17.26 14.59
N ASN A 97 12.50 17.95 15.42
CA ASN A 97 13.81 18.45 15.03
C ASN A 97 14.79 17.29 14.89
N PHE A 98 14.81 16.41 15.89
CA PHE A 98 15.67 15.24 15.90
C PHE A 98 15.31 14.25 14.80
N THR A 99 14.03 13.97 14.59
CA THR A 99 13.59 13.00 13.58
C THR A 99 13.95 13.47 12.18
N ASN A 100 13.74 14.76 11.89
CA ASN A 100 14.15 15.32 10.60
C ASN A 100 15.66 15.29 10.43
N GLU A 101 16.43 15.63 11.47
CA GLU A 101 17.90 15.51 11.43
C GLU A 101 18.34 14.07 11.17
N MET A 102 17.77 13.09 11.88
CA MET A 102 18.04 11.66 11.70
C MET A 102 17.73 11.21 10.27
N ILE A 103 16.57 11.57 9.73
CA ILE A 103 16.18 11.26 8.35
C ILE A 103 17.16 11.91 7.36
N ASP A 104 17.51 13.18 7.55
CA ASP A 104 18.45 13.88 6.67
C ASP A 104 19.84 13.25 6.69
N LYS A 105 20.32 12.80 7.86
CA LYS A 105 21.57 12.04 8.00
C LYS A 105 21.50 10.70 7.26
N ILE A 106 20.39 9.96 7.40
CA ILE A 106 20.19 8.67 6.73
C ILE A 106 20.13 8.82 5.21
N ARG A 107 19.57 9.92 4.71
CA ARG A 107 19.56 10.22 3.27
C ARG A 107 20.96 10.49 2.73
N ASN A 108 21.91 10.91 3.57
CA ASN A 108 23.28 11.13 3.17
C ASN A 108 24.06 9.81 3.05
N VAL A 109 24.01 9.23 1.85
CA VAL A 109 24.68 7.99 1.41
C VAL A 109 26.20 7.93 1.67
N THR A 110 26.86 9.04 1.97
CA THR A 110 28.31 9.07 2.19
C THR A 110 28.73 8.59 3.59
N ASP A 111 27.81 8.57 4.55
CA ASP A 111 28.08 8.10 5.91
C ASP A 111 27.87 6.57 5.99
N PRO A 112 28.90 5.78 6.38
CA PRO A 112 28.75 4.33 6.52
C PRO A 112 27.72 3.93 7.57
N ALA A 113 27.56 4.71 8.65
CA ALA A 113 26.57 4.44 9.69
C ALA A 113 25.14 4.65 9.17
N ALA A 114 24.94 5.60 8.24
CA ALA A 114 23.67 5.82 7.56
C ALA A 114 23.30 4.67 6.61
N ASN A 115 24.29 4.08 5.93
CA ASN A 115 24.07 2.96 5.02
C ASN A 115 23.69 1.66 5.74
N ALA A 116 24.02 1.52 7.03
CA ALA A 116 23.64 0.37 7.84
C ALA A 116 22.16 0.41 8.28
N ILE A 117 21.52 1.58 8.24
CA ILE A 117 20.14 1.74 8.73
C ILE A 117 19.16 1.21 7.67
N VAL A 118 18.45 0.16 8.04
CA VAL A 118 17.43 -0.50 7.24
C VAL A 118 16.04 0.02 7.62
N GLY A 119 15.82 0.47 8.86
CA GLY A 119 14.58 1.20 9.14
C GLY A 119 14.46 1.89 10.50
N LEU A 120 13.40 2.70 10.57
CA LEU A 120 13.06 3.53 11.74
C LEU A 120 11.68 3.17 12.26
N ILE A 121 11.55 3.11 13.58
CA ILE A 121 10.28 2.99 14.28
C ILE A 121 10.10 4.26 15.13
N PHE A 122 9.10 5.08 14.78
CA PHE A 122 8.78 6.31 15.48
C PHE A 122 7.71 6.08 16.52
N GLU A 123 7.99 6.47 17.77
CA GLU A 123 6.94 6.57 18.78
C GLU A 123 6.10 7.82 18.54
N THR A 124 4.89 7.65 18.05
CA THR A 124 3.97 8.77 17.81
C THR A 124 2.52 8.39 18.12
N ASN A 125 1.76 9.36 18.63
CA ASN A 125 0.30 9.26 18.76
C ASN A 125 -0.44 9.83 17.55
N SER A 126 0.27 10.45 16.60
CA SER A 126 -0.30 11.07 15.41
C SER A 126 0.46 10.67 14.15
N VAL A 127 -0.26 10.47 13.06
CA VAL A 127 0.34 10.26 11.74
C VAL A 127 1.26 11.42 11.41
N MET A 128 2.53 11.15 11.15
CA MET A 128 3.45 12.18 10.73
C MET A 128 3.07 12.67 9.34
N THR A 129 2.76 13.96 9.20
CA THR A 129 2.56 14.59 7.91
C THR A 129 3.90 15.07 7.36
N SER A 130 4.51 14.29 6.49
CA SER A 130 5.62 14.74 5.65
C SER A 130 5.09 15.36 4.36
N GLU A 131 5.69 16.46 3.93
CA GLU A 131 5.41 17.09 2.63
C GLU A 131 6.19 16.43 1.46
N SER A 132 6.95 15.35 1.71
CA SER A 132 7.84 14.72 0.72
C SER A 132 7.93 13.19 0.82
N LEU A 133 8.21 12.54 -0.32
CA LEU A 133 8.52 11.11 -0.40
C LEU A 133 9.96 10.83 0.01
N TYR A 134 10.17 9.78 0.80
CA TYR A 134 11.51 9.36 1.24
C TYR A 134 11.96 8.08 0.53
N SER A 135 13.22 8.09 0.09
CA SER A 135 13.88 6.93 -0.51
C SER A 135 14.69 6.10 0.49
N ARG A 136 14.97 6.65 1.68
CA ARG A 136 15.75 6.03 2.74
C ARG A 136 15.29 6.47 4.14
N PRO A 137 15.44 5.61 5.16
CA PRO A 137 15.83 4.19 5.07
C PRO A 137 14.73 3.37 4.37
N PRO A 138 14.95 2.12 3.94
CA PRO A 138 13.95 1.42 3.14
C PRO A 138 12.62 1.15 3.86
N VAL A 139 12.59 1.21 5.19
CA VAL A 139 11.38 0.97 5.99
C VAL A 139 11.25 2.04 7.08
N MET A 140 10.05 2.59 7.21
CA MET A 140 9.68 3.48 8.31
C MET A 140 8.31 3.08 8.86
N SER A 141 8.17 2.99 10.18
CA SER A 141 6.91 2.68 10.86
C SER A 141 6.64 3.63 12.01
N GLU A 142 5.37 3.72 12.35
CA GLU A 142 4.81 4.40 13.50
C GLU A 142 4.38 3.33 14.53
N ALA A 143 4.77 3.54 15.78
CA ALA A 143 4.40 2.73 16.93
C ALA A 143 3.69 3.63 17.94
N THR A 144 2.63 3.11 18.57
CA THR A 144 2.03 3.83 19.70
C THR A 144 3.00 3.82 20.89
N PRO A 145 2.82 4.71 21.89
CA PRO A 145 3.61 4.65 23.12
C PRO A 145 3.52 3.30 23.85
N GLY A 146 2.37 2.62 23.78
CA GLY A 146 2.22 1.27 24.33
C GLY A 146 3.09 0.24 23.61
N ASP A 147 3.10 0.30 22.28
CA ASP A 147 3.91 -0.56 21.41
C ASP A 147 5.40 -0.31 21.65
N CYS A 148 5.82 0.96 21.70
CA CYS A 148 7.20 1.37 21.94
C CYS A 148 7.68 0.92 23.32
N ASN A 149 6.88 1.11 24.37
CA ASN A 149 7.21 0.63 25.72
C ASN A 149 7.35 -0.90 25.79
N THR A 150 6.62 -1.63 24.95
CA THR A 150 6.73 -3.08 24.86
C THR A 150 7.94 -3.52 24.05
N LEU A 151 8.36 -2.76 23.02
CA LEU A 151 9.55 -3.03 22.22
C LEU A 151 10.86 -2.64 22.93
N LYS A 152 10.82 -1.62 23.78
CA LYS A 152 12.00 -1.03 24.45
C LYS A 152 12.87 -2.02 25.22
N PRO A 153 12.34 -3.02 25.96
CA PRO A 153 13.16 -4.04 26.62
C PRO A 153 13.95 -4.92 25.66
N TYR A 154 13.53 -5.04 24.41
CA TYR A 154 14.21 -5.81 23.38
C TYR A 154 15.24 -4.99 22.59
N ALA A 155 15.42 -3.71 22.92
CA ALA A 155 16.44 -2.87 22.33
C ALA A 155 17.81 -3.14 22.97
N TYR A 156 18.84 -3.28 22.14
CA TYR A 156 20.18 -3.70 22.58
C TYR A 156 20.72 -2.91 23.78
N ASN A 157 20.72 -1.59 23.69
CA ASN A 157 21.27 -0.68 24.71
C ASN A 157 20.32 -0.43 25.90
N LYS A 158 19.27 -1.24 26.04
CA LYS A 158 18.36 -1.28 27.20
C LYS A 158 18.31 -2.64 27.88
N LEU A 159 19.07 -3.62 27.38
CA LEU A 159 19.30 -4.87 28.09
C LEU A 159 20.23 -4.58 29.27
N GLU A 160 19.75 -4.84 30.49
CA GLU A 160 20.48 -4.56 31.74
C GLU A 160 21.79 -5.35 31.86
N ASP A 161 21.97 -6.41 31.06
CA ASP A 161 23.19 -7.22 31.04
C ASP A 161 23.61 -7.55 29.58
N PRO A 162 24.81 -7.15 29.12
CA PRO A 162 25.26 -7.39 27.75
C PRO A 162 25.61 -8.85 27.45
N THR A 163 25.44 -9.78 28.39
CA THR A 163 26.10 -11.09 28.33
C THR A 163 25.30 -12.32 27.89
N ASP A 164 23.97 -12.33 27.66
CA ASP A 164 23.38 -13.57 27.07
C ASP A 164 22.01 -13.49 26.39
N GLN A 165 21.36 -12.33 26.28
CA GLN A 165 20.09 -12.22 25.54
C GLN A 165 20.19 -11.19 24.42
N SER A 166 20.92 -11.54 23.36
CA SER A 166 20.79 -10.77 22.12
C SER A 166 19.44 -11.11 21.49
N TYR A 167 18.52 -10.15 21.45
CA TYR A 167 17.27 -10.33 20.72
C TYR A 167 17.49 -9.99 19.24
N LYS A 168 17.12 -10.91 18.36
CA LYS A 168 17.08 -10.63 16.92
C LYS A 168 15.66 -10.29 16.53
N THR A 169 15.52 -9.27 15.70
CA THR A 169 14.23 -8.85 15.20
C THR A 169 14.14 -9.11 13.71
N LYS A 170 12.99 -9.63 13.28
CA LYS A 170 12.60 -9.72 11.90
C LYS A 170 11.52 -8.68 11.67
N TYR A 171 11.83 -7.71 10.82
CA TYR A 171 10.87 -6.75 10.35
C TYR A 171 10.29 -7.25 9.02
N GLN A 172 8.98 -7.23 8.90
CA GLN A 172 8.29 -7.59 7.67
C GLN A 172 7.39 -6.44 7.25
N HIS A 173 7.68 -5.89 6.08
CA HIS A 173 6.80 -4.95 5.42
C HIS A 173 5.90 -5.73 4.44
N PHE A 174 4.60 -5.63 4.63
CA PHE A 174 3.58 -6.22 3.78
C PHE A 174 2.90 -5.13 2.95
N PHE A 175 3.11 -5.22 1.65
CA PHE A 175 2.35 -4.52 0.63
C PHE A 175 1.35 -5.48 0.02
N VAL A 176 0.06 -5.22 0.25
CA VAL A 176 -1.02 -6.01 -0.34
C VAL A 176 -1.87 -5.09 -1.20
N ALA A 177 -1.70 -5.21 -2.53
CA ALA A 177 -2.65 -4.64 -3.48
C ALA A 177 -3.99 -5.36 -3.32
N ASN A 178 -5.04 -4.65 -2.91
CA ASN A 178 -6.35 -5.23 -2.69
C ASN A 178 -7.14 -5.30 -4.00
N CYS A 179 -6.73 -6.23 -4.86
CA CYS A 179 -7.43 -6.52 -6.10
C CYS A 179 -8.88 -6.98 -5.86
N GLY A 180 -9.22 -7.48 -4.66
CA GLY A 180 -10.57 -7.90 -4.31
C GLY A 180 -11.61 -6.77 -4.33
N VAL A 181 -11.18 -5.50 -4.23
CA VAL A 181 -12.05 -4.34 -4.51
C VAL A 181 -12.63 -4.40 -5.91
N LEU A 182 -11.83 -4.84 -6.87
CA LEU A 182 -12.19 -4.87 -8.28
C LEU A 182 -13.21 -5.97 -8.59
N ASP A 183 -13.28 -7.04 -7.79
CA ASP A 183 -14.28 -8.09 -7.97
C ASP A 183 -15.72 -7.55 -7.90
N ALA A 184 -15.94 -6.48 -7.13
CA ALA A 184 -17.21 -5.77 -7.06
C ALA A 184 -17.46 -4.86 -8.27
N ILE A 185 -16.39 -4.28 -8.81
CA ILE A 185 -16.45 -3.19 -9.80
C ILE A 185 -16.44 -3.74 -11.22
N VAL A 186 -15.57 -4.71 -11.52
CA VAL A 186 -15.36 -5.29 -12.85
C VAL A 186 -16.66 -5.81 -13.48
N PRO A 187 -17.55 -6.53 -12.78
CA PRO A 187 -18.84 -6.95 -13.34
C PRO A 187 -19.68 -5.77 -13.85
N THR A 188 -19.58 -4.58 -13.23
CA THR A 188 -20.38 -3.40 -13.63
C THR A 188 -20.03 -2.93 -15.03
N TYR A 189 -18.75 -3.00 -15.41
CA TYR A 189 -18.29 -2.66 -16.76
C TYR A 189 -18.89 -3.60 -17.80
N PHE A 190 -18.95 -4.91 -17.53
CA PHE A 190 -19.57 -5.86 -18.45
C PHE A 190 -21.09 -5.65 -18.59
N VAL A 191 -21.78 -5.29 -17.50
CA VAL A 191 -23.20 -4.91 -17.55
C VAL A 191 -23.39 -3.66 -18.41
N TYR A 192 -22.56 -2.62 -18.23
CA TYR A 192 -22.63 -1.42 -19.07
C TYR A 192 -22.29 -1.69 -20.53
N THR A 193 -21.32 -2.55 -20.84
CA THR A 193 -21.04 -3.03 -22.20
C THR A 193 -22.28 -3.67 -22.80
N ALA A 194 -22.95 -4.57 -22.07
CA ALA A 194 -24.18 -5.20 -22.54
C ALA A 194 -25.29 -4.17 -22.80
N MET A 195 -25.47 -3.18 -21.94
CA MET A 195 -26.46 -2.10 -22.15
C MET A 195 -26.16 -1.27 -23.40
N TRP A 196 -24.89 -0.95 -23.67
CA TRP A 196 -24.49 -0.24 -24.89
C TRP A 196 -24.69 -1.10 -26.14
N LEU A 197 -24.40 -2.40 -26.08
CA LEU A 197 -24.67 -3.34 -27.18
C LEU A 197 -26.16 -3.47 -27.47
N VAL A 198 -27.02 -3.53 -26.44
CA VAL A 198 -28.47 -3.52 -26.60
C VAL A 198 -28.93 -2.22 -27.25
N THR A 199 -28.39 -1.07 -26.82
CA THR A 199 -28.71 0.24 -27.41
C THR A 199 -28.30 0.29 -28.88
N ALA A 200 -27.11 -0.20 -29.22
CA ALA A 200 -26.65 -0.32 -30.60
C ALA A 200 -27.55 -1.24 -31.44
N GLY A 201 -27.96 -2.39 -30.87
CA GLY A 201 -28.86 -3.34 -31.51
C GLY A 201 -30.25 -2.77 -31.77
N VAL A 202 -30.84 -2.05 -30.81
CA VAL A 202 -32.13 -1.36 -30.96
C VAL A 202 -32.04 -0.27 -32.02
N ALA A 203 -30.98 0.56 -31.98
CA ALA A 203 -30.76 1.60 -32.98
C ALA A 203 -30.57 1.00 -34.38
N ALA A 204 -29.85 -0.13 -34.50
CA ALA A 204 -29.66 -0.83 -35.75
C ALA A 204 -30.99 -1.40 -36.26
N ALA A 205 -31.74 -2.10 -35.41
CA ALA A 205 -33.05 -2.63 -35.76
C ALA A 205 -34.00 -1.54 -36.24
N TYR A 206 -34.04 -0.40 -35.54
CA TYR A 206 -34.82 0.77 -35.94
C TYR A 206 -34.42 1.26 -37.35
N LEU A 207 -33.13 1.41 -37.60
CA LEU A 207 -32.63 1.90 -38.89
C LEU A 207 -32.88 0.92 -40.04
N TYR A 208 -32.79 -0.39 -39.79
CA TYR A 208 -32.92 -1.42 -40.83
C TYR A 208 -34.36 -1.89 -41.08
N PHE A 209 -35.23 -1.90 -40.06
CA PHE A 209 -36.60 -2.37 -40.19
C PHE A 209 -37.64 -1.26 -40.33
N ILE A 210 -37.41 -0.07 -39.76
CA ILE A 210 -38.41 1.02 -39.77
C ILE A 210 -38.09 2.05 -40.85
N ILE A 211 -36.81 2.42 -41.03
CA ILE A 211 -36.42 3.42 -42.03
C ILE A 211 -36.26 2.76 -43.41
N PRO A 212 -37.01 3.20 -44.44
CA PRO A 212 -36.84 2.71 -45.81
C PRO A 212 -35.41 2.89 -46.30
N SER A 213 -34.89 1.93 -47.07
CA SER A 213 -33.49 1.94 -47.55
C SER A 213 -33.10 3.21 -48.31
N GLU A 214 -34.07 3.83 -48.98
CA GLU A 214 -33.89 5.05 -49.78
C GLU A 214 -33.71 6.32 -48.94
N SER A 215 -34.19 6.32 -47.69
CA SER A 215 -34.11 7.47 -46.77
C SER A 215 -32.94 7.40 -45.80
N ARG A 216 -32.08 6.36 -45.89
CA ARG A 216 -30.96 6.14 -44.97
C ARG A 216 -29.78 7.06 -45.31
N LEU A 217 -29.75 8.23 -44.69
CA LEU A 217 -28.61 9.16 -44.76
C LEU A 217 -27.34 8.54 -44.17
N SER A 218 -26.17 8.82 -44.75
CA SER A 218 -24.88 8.31 -44.25
C SER A 218 -24.63 8.71 -42.79
N LEU A 219 -25.08 9.90 -42.39
CA LEU A 219 -25.01 10.41 -41.03
C LEU A 219 -25.68 9.47 -40.00
N GLN A 220 -26.83 8.89 -40.35
CA GLN A 220 -27.57 7.97 -39.47
C GLN A 220 -26.83 6.64 -39.29
N LYS A 221 -26.08 6.19 -40.31
CA LYS A 221 -25.19 5.02 -40.22
C LYS A 221 -23.97 5.31 -39.36
N SER A 222 -23.40 6.52 -39.44
CA SER A 222 -22.28 6.92 -38.59
C SER A 222 -22.68 7.07 -37.11
N LEU A 223 -23.91 7.48 -36.83
CA LEU A 223 -24.45 7.58 -35.47
C LEU A 223 -24.56 6.20 -34.77
N LEU A 224 -24.67 5.09 -35.53
CA LEU A 224 -24.63 3.73 -34.98
C LEU A 224 -23.26 3.31 -34.47
N LEU A 225 -22.18 3.95 -34.94
CA LEU A 225 -20.83 3.67 -34.45
C LEU A 225 -20.62 4.14 -33.02
N LEU A 226 -21.28 5.23 -32.59
CA LEU A 226 -21.10 5.79 -31.25
C LEU A 226 -21.42 4.79 -30.13
N PRO A 227 -22.59 4.13 -30.07
CA PRO A 227 -22.88 3.15 -29.02
C PRO A 227 -21.98 1.90 -29.12
N ALA A 228 -21.56 1.51 -30.33
CA ALA A 228 -20.64 0.39 -30.51
C ALA A 228 -19.22 0.70 -30.00
N LEU A 229 -18.71 1.90 -30.31
CA LEU A 229 -17.42 2.38 -29.80
C LEU A 229 -17.46 2.54 -28.29
N LYS A 230 -18.56 3.03 -27.73
CA LYS A 230 -18.71 3.14 -26.28
C LYS A 230 -18.77 1.78 -25.59
N ALA A 231 -19.45 0.79 -26.18
CA ALA A 231 -19.44 -0.59 -25.69
C ALA A 231 -18.02 -1.15 -25.65
N LEU A 232 -17.23 -0.92 -26.71
CA LEU A 232 -15.83 -1.35 -26.80
C LEU A 232 -14.95 -0.67 -25.75
N GLU A 233 -15.08 0.65 -25.58
CA GLU A 233 -14.34 1.41 -24.56
C GLU A 233 -14.57 0.85 -23.15
N VAL A 234 -15.84 0.68 -22.77
CA VAL A 234 -16.22 0.16 -21.45
C VAL A 234 -15.78 -1.30 -21.27
N PHE A 235 -15.85 -2.10 -22.33
CA PHE A 235 -15.38 -3.49 -22.31
C PHE A 235 -13.87 -3.57 -22.07
N LEU A 236 -13.08 -2.77 -22.79
CA LEU A 236 -11.63 -2.71 -22.63
C LEU A 236 -11.24 -2.20 -21.24
N GLN A 237 -11.96 -1.22 -20.69
CA GLN A 237 -11.77 -0.76 -19.31
C GLN A 237 -12.07 -1.88 -18.30
N GLY A 238 -13.16 -2.64 -18.49
CA GLY A 238 -13.49 -3.78 -17.63
C GLY A 238 -12.42 -4.88 -17.67
N ILE A 239 -11.90 -5.21 -18.85
CA ILE A 239 -10.76 -6.14 -19.02
C ILE A 239 -9.52 -5.61 -18.32
N TRP A 240 -9.14 -4.35 -18.55
CA TRP A 240 -7.96 -3.76 -17.93
C TRP A 240 -8.04 -3.79 -16.41
N LEU A 241 -9.20 -3.43 -15.84
CA LEU A 241 -9.45 -3.52 -14.40
C LEU A 241 -9.39 -4.97 -13.90
N SER A 242 -9.85 -5.95 -14.67
CA SER A 242 -9.79 -7.36 -14.26
C SER A 242 -8.36 -7.91 -14.09
N TYR A 243 -7.37 -7.27 -14.72
CA TYR A 243 -5.95 -7.61 -14.53
C TYR A 243 -5.32 -6.99 -13.29
N CYS A 244 -6.09 -6.30 -12.44
CA CYS A 244 -5.58 -5.59 -11.28
C CYS A 244 -4.44 -4.63 -11.63
N PRO A 245 -4.74 -3.51 -12.31
CA PRO A 245 -3.76 -2.69 -13.00
C PRO A 245 -2.76 -2.00 -12.07
N TRP A 246 -3.04 -1.92 -10.78
CA TRP A 246 -2.14 -1.41 -9.76
C TRP A 246 -0.98 -2.36 -9.44
N VAL A 247 -0.99 -3.60 -9.96
CA VAL A 247 0.15 -4.51 -9.87
C VAL A 247 1.23 -4.02 -10.84
N GLY A 248 2.22 -3.30 -10.32
CA GLY A 248 3.42 -2.89 -11.06
C GLY A 248 3.35 -1.52 -11.75
N MET A 249 2.40 -0.66 -11.39
CA MET A 249 2.49 0.77 -11.75
C MET A 249 3.37 1.49 -10.73
N ASP A 250 4.61 1.81 -11.11
CA ASP A 250 5.39 2.85 -10.42
C ASP A 250 4.56 4.15 -10.45
N ASN A 251 4.35 4.78 -9.29
CA ASN A 251 3.54 6.00 -9.10
C ASN A 251 3.98 7.25 -9.89
N SER A 252 4.87 7.13 -10.88
CA SER A 252 5.20 8.19 -11.85
C SER A 252 3.99 8.75 -12.60
N ALA A 253 2.87 8.01 -12.66
CA ALA A 253 1.62 8.46 -13.29
C ALA A 253 0.76 9.37 -12.39
N TYR A 254 1.10 9.54 -11.11
CA TYR A 254 0.38 10.39 -10.14
C TYR A 254 1.18 11.64 -9.71
N GLN A 255 2.26 11.97 -10.43
CA GLN A 255 3.00 13.23 -10.29
C GLN A 255 2.35 14.37 -11.09
#